data_AF-A0A7J8JA32-F1
#
_entry.id   AF-A0A7J8JA32-F1
#
_cell.length_a   1.000
_cell.length_b   1.000
_cell.length_c   1.000
_cell.angle_alpha   90.00
_cell.angle_beta   90.00
_cell.angle_gamma   90.00
#
_symmetry.space_group_name_H-M   'P 1'
#
loop_
_entity.id
_entity.type
_entity.pdbx_description
1 polymer ?
#
loop_
_entity_poly.entity_id
_entity_poly.type
_entity_poly.pdbx_seq_one_letter_code
_entity_poly.pdbx_strand_id
1 'polypeptide(L)'
;MAAPRQLPARVSGIMVPAAIQDLEALRALTALFKDPSQADGLASSLQLITECFRCLRNACIECFVNQNSIRNLDAVCIAVDLIFLFRELRVEQEALLTAFRCGLQFLGNIASRNEASQSAVWLHAFPELFLSCLNHPDKKIVSYSSMILFTSLNSARMKDLEENLNIAINVVEAHYKQPESEWPFLIITDHFLKSPELVKAMYAKMSNQERVTLLDIIIAKVMADEPLTREEVPVYLSHAELFASTFVDQCRLVLKLTSEQYTDDEEALATIRLLDVLCEMSVHDDLLGYLQAYPGLLDRGVDLLRLIHVTGTDATNIFSACSYIKADSNVANMAEGFKSHLIRLIGNLCYKNRINQDKVNEMDAIHLILDNCRPDDRNPFMTQWVVYAIRNLTEDNSQNQDLIASMEEQGLVDASLLKKMGFEVEKRGGRLVLKSVRDAPPP
;
A
#
# COMPACT_ATOMS: atom_id res chain seq x y z
N MET A 1 -26.82 8.75 -41.43
CA MET A 1 -26.95 7.30 -41.22
C MET A 1 -25.97 6.59 -42.13
N ALA A 2 -24.76 6.31 -41.65
CA ALA A 2 -23.77 5.50 -42.35
C ALA A 2 -23.82 4.08 -41.78
N ALA A 3 -23.87 3.09 -42.67
CA ALA A 3 -24.00 1.67 -42.30
C ALA A 3 -22.81 1.20 -41.43
N PRO A 4 -23.02 0.28 -40.48
CA PRO A 4 -21.93 -0.30 -39.71
C PRO A 4 -21.01 -1.09 -40.66
N ARG A 5 -19.72 -0.72 -40.72
CA ARG A 5 -18.72 -1.51 -41.43
C ARG A 5 -18.54 -2.84 -40.68
N GLN A 6 -18.70 -3.94 -41.41
CA GLN A 6 -18.46 -5.29 -40.90
C GLN A 6 -17.01 -5.42 -40.41
N LEU A 7 -16.84 -6.03 -39.23
CA LEU A 7 -15.54 -6.47 -38.70
C LEU A 7 -14.81 -7.31 -39.76
N PRO A 8 -13.53 -7.04 -40.07
CA PRO A 8 -12.79 -7.92 -40.96
C PRO A 8 -12.52 -9.25 -40.26
N ALA A 9 -12.94 -10.33 -40.90
CA ALA A 9 -12.57 -11.69 -40.56
C ALA A 9 -11.03 -11.83 -40.52
N ARG A 10 -10.53 -12.71 -39.64
CA ARG A 10 -9.10 -13.04 -39.49
C ARG A 10 -8.40 -13.15 -40.86
N VAL A 11 -7.60 -12.15 -41.22
CA VAL A 11 -6.71 -12.22 -42.38
C VAL A 11 -5.28 -12.38 -41.87
N SER A 12 -4.66 -13.46 -42.33
CA SER A 12 -3.24 -13.74 -42.21
C SER A 12 -2.38 -12.55 -42.64
N GLY A 13 -1.56 -12.01 -41.73
CA GLY A 13 -0.22 -11.46 -41.97
C GLY A 13 0.02 -10.37 -43.03
N ILE A 14 -1.01 -9.82 -43.68
CA ILE A 14 -0.86 -8.76 -44.69
C ILE A 14 -1.31 -7.45 -44.07
N MET A 15 -0.40 -6.47 -44.04
CA MET A 15 -0.69 -5.12 -43.61
C MET A 15 -1.86 -4.58 -44.44
N VAL A 16 -2.99 -4.33 -43.78
CA VAL A 16 -4.22 -3.90 -44.48
C VAL A 16 -3.94 -2.52 -45.07
N PRO A 17 -4.23 -2.26 -46.37
CA PRO A 17 -4.06 -0.93 -46.98
C PRO A 17 -4.68 0.22 -46.16
N ALA A 18 -5.73 -0.10 -45.40
CA ALA A 18 -6.36 0.80 -44.43
C ALA A 18 -5.38 1.34 -43.36
N ALA A 19 -4.49 0.52 -42.80
CA ALA A 19 -3.57 0.95 -41.75
C ALA A 19 -2.52 1.96 -42.24
N ILE A 20 -2.11 1.87 -43.51
CA ILE A 20 -1.23 2.86 -44.14
C ILE A 20 -1.99 4.18 -44.33
N GLN A 21 -3.22 4.10 -44.85
CA GLN A 21 -4.08 5.27 -45.08
C GLN A 21 -4.42 6.00 -43.77
N ASP A 22 -4.72 5.23 -42.72
CA ASP A 22 -4.96 5.77 -41.38
C ASP A 22 -3.72 6.52 -40.87
N LEU A 23 -2.52 6.00 -41.10
CA LEU A 23 -1.28 6.65 -40.67
C LEU A 23 -0.97 7.92 -41.46
N GLU A 24 -1.20 7.92 -42.77
CA GLU A 24 -1.09 9.14 -43.59
C GLU A 24 -2.08 10.21 -43.14
N ALA A 25 -3.32 9.81 -42.81
CA ALA A 25 -4.32 10.70 -42.23
C ALA A 25 -3.86 11.26 -40.88
N LEU A 26 -3.31 10.43 -39.98
CA LEU A 26 -2.77 10.90 -38.70
C LEU A 26 -1.61 11.90 -38.89
N ARG A 27 -0.70 11.67 -39.84
CA ARG A 27 0.39 12.61 -40.15
C ARG A 27 -0.14 13.96 -40.64
N ALA A 28 -1.09 13.93 -41.58
CA ALA A 28 -1.71 15.13 -42.12
C ALA A 28 -2.45 15.93 -41.03
N LEU A 29 -3.16 15.23 -40.14
CA LEU A 29 -3.86 15.85 -39.02
C LEU A 29 -2.87 16.40 -37.98
N THR A 30 -1.80 15.67 -37.65
CA THR A 30 -0.76 16.18 -36.73
C THR A 30 -0.19 17.52 -37.22
N ALA A 31 0.03 17.66 -38.53
CA ALA A 31 0.48 18.92 -39.12
C ALA A 31 -0.59 20.03 -39.03
N LEU A 32 -1.87 19.71 -39.26
CA LEU A 32 -2.99 20.66 -39.21
C LEU A 32 -3.19 21.24 -37.80
N PHE A 33 -3.12 20.41 -36.77
CA PHE A 33 -3.31 20.87 -35.39
C PHE A 33 -2.11 21.69 -34.84
N LYS A 34 -0.93 21.62 -35.49
CA LYS A 34 0.21 22.50 -35.18
C LYS A 34 0.04 23.92 -35.76
N ASP A 35 -0.97 24.15 -36.62
CA ASP A 35 -1.34 25.46 -37.19
C ASP A 35 -2.73 25.90 -36.67
N PRO A 36 -2.80 26.75 -35.62
CA PRO A 36 -4.05 27.20 -35.01
C PRO A 36 -4.98 27.98 -35.95
N SER A 37 -4.46 28.45 -37.10
CA SER A 37 -5.23 29.24 -38.06
C SER A 37 -6.19 28.41 -38.93
N GLN A 38 -6.12 27.07 -38.84
CA GLN A 38 -6.94 26.13 -39.63
C GLN A 38 -7.95 25.34 -38.80
N ALA A 39 -8.34 25.83 -37.61
CA ALA A 39 -9.16 25.11 -36.64
C ALA A 39 -10.66 24.95 -37.00
N ASP A 40 -11.04 25.05 -38.27
CA ASP A 40 -12.39 24.70 -38.74
C ASP A 40 -12.50 23.16 -38.88
N GLY A 41 -13.45 22.55 -38.17
CA GLY A 41 -13.72 21.11 -38.27
C GLY A 41 -12.99 20.20 -37.27
N LEU A 42 -12.45 20.77 -36.18
CA LEU A 42 -11.75 20.04 -35.10
C LEU A 42 -12.46 18.75 -34.65
N ALA A 43 -13.78 18.81 -34.46
CA ALA A 43 -14.60 17.67 -34.05
C ALA A 43 -14.52 16.49 -35.05
N SER A 44 -14.57 16.80 -36.36
CA SER A 44 -14.48 15.78 -37.42
C SER A 44 -13.06 15.20 -37.50
N SER A 45 -12.05 16.04 -37.30
CA SER A 45 -10.66 15.61 -37.20
C SER A 45 -10.42 14.67 -36.01
N LEU A 46 -10.94 15.01 -34.82
CA LEU A 46 -10.86 14.15 -33.64
C LEU A 46 -11.57 12.80 -33.83
N GLN A 47 -12.72 12.80 -34.52
CA GLN A 47 -13.41 11.56 -34.89
C GLN A 47 -12.57 10.70 -35.84
N LEU A 48 -11.97 11.31 -36.87
CA LEU A 48 -11.10 10.59 -37.81
C LEU A 48 -9.87 10.01 -37.09
N ILE A 49 -9.20 10.79 -36.23
CA ILE A 49 -8.06 10.30 -35.43
C ILE A 49 -8.49 9.13 -34.53
N THR A 50 -9.66 9.25 -33.89
CA THR A 50 -10.22 8.19 -33.07
C THR A 50 -10.39 6.88 -33.85
N GLU A 51 -10.96 6.94 -35.06
CA GLU A 51 -11.13 5.76 -35.90
C GLU A 51 -9.79 5.18 -36.37
N CYS A 52 -8.84 6.04 -36.75
CA CYS A 52 -7.48 5.62 -37.11
C CYS A 52 -6.82 4.85 -35.95
N PHE A 53 -6.85 5.39 -34.73
CA PHE A 53 -6.31 4.70 -33.56
C PHE A 53 -7.05 3.39 -33.26
N ARG A 54 -8.37 3.32 -33.44
CA ARG A 54 -9.12 2.05 -33.27
C ARG A 54 -8.68 1.00 -34.28
N CYS A 55 -8.53 1.38 -35.54
CA CYS A 55 -8.06 0.50 -36.60
C CYS A 55 -6.64 -0.01 -36.33
N LEU A 56 -5.70 0.90 -36.02
CA LEU A 56 -4.32 0.55 -35.68
C LEU A 56 -4.23 -0.33 -34.43
N ARG A 57 -4.95 0.03 -33.35
CA ARG A 57 -5.04 -0.77 -32.11
C ARG A 57 -5.49 -2.20 -32.39
N ASN A 58 -6.52 -2.37 -33.19
CA ASN A 58 -7.07 -3.68 -33.52
C ASN A 58 -6.13 -4.47 -34.44
N ALA A 59 -5.42 -3.80 -35.36
CA ALA A 59 -4.44 -4.45 -36.24
C ALA A 59 -3.23 -5.02 -35.50
N CYS A 60 -2.89 -4.46 -34.33
CA CYS A 60 -1.78 -4.92 -33.49
C CYS A 60 -2.10 -6.15 -32.63
N ILE A 61 -3.36 -6.49 -32.40
CA ILE A 61 -3.75 -7.56 -31.47
C ILE A 61 -3.17 -8.90 -31.93
N GLU A 62 -2.31 -9.49 -31.11
CA GLU A 62 -1.66 -10.79 -31.33
C GLU A 62 -1.00 -10.95 -32.72
N CYS A 63 -0.57 -9.84 -33.34
CA CYS A 63 -0.01 -9.85 -34.70
C CYS A 63 1.34 -9.13 -34.76
N PHE A 64 2.41 -9.87 -34.52
CA PHE A 64 3.79 -9.36 -34.52
C PHE A 64 4.21 -8.73 -35.85
N VAL A 65 3.75 -9.27 -36.98
CA VAL A 65 4.03 -8.73 -38.32
C VAL A 65 3.43 -7.32 -38.45
N ASN A 66 2.15 -7.15 -38.10
CA ASN A 66 1.49 -5.85 -38.15
C ASN A 66 2.13 -4.86 -37.18
N GLN A 67 2.42 -5.27 -35.95
CA GLN A 67 3.11 -4.42 -34.97
C GLN A 67 4.44 -3.89 -35.53
N ASN A 68 5.25 -4.76 -36.14
CA ASN A 68 6.53 -4.37 -36.73
C ASN A 68 6.35 -3.42 -37.92
N SER A 69 5.44 -3.73 -38.84
CA SER A 69 5.21 -2.88 -40.00
C SER A 69 4.67 -1.51 -39.61
N ILE A 70 3.73 -1.44 -38.66
CA ILE A 70 3.18 -0.18 -38.15
C ILE A 70 4.26 0.62 -37.40
N ARG A 71 5.08 -0.04 -36.56
CA ARG A 71 6.20 0.62 -35.88
C ARG A 71 7.21 1.20 -36.88
N ASN A 72 7.57 0.45 -37.92
CA ASN A 72 8.54 0.87 -38.93
C ASN A 72 8.04 2.04 -39.80
N LEU A 73 6.77 2.45 -39.66
CA LEU A 73 6.21 3.64 -40.27
C LEU A 73 6.14 4.83 -39.28
N ASP A 74 6.86 4.78 -38.17
CA ASP A 74 6.89 5.84 -37.13
C ASP A 74 5.55 6.10 -36.43
N ALA A 75 4.62 5.14 -36.48
CA ALA A 75 3.29 5.30 -35.89
C ALA A 75 3.32 5.54 -34.37
N VAL A 76 4.34 5.02 -33.69
CA VAL A 76 4.55 5.27 -32.25
C VAL A 76 4.83 6.75 -32.00
N CYS A 77 5.79 7.33 -32.72
CA CYS A 77 6.15 8.75 -32.61
C CYS A 77 4.93 9.65 -32.90
N ILE A 78 4.22 9.36 -34.00
CA ILE A 78 3.02 10.12 -34.40
C ILE A 78 1.92 10.05 -33.34
N ALA A 79 1.68 8.86 -32.77
CA ALA A 79 0.68 8.70 -31.72
C ALA A 79 1.04 9.49 -30.46
N VAL A 80 2.32 9.49 -30.05
CA VAL A 80 2.78 10.26 -28.89
C VAL A 80 2.70 11.76 -29.14
N ASP A 81 3.13 12.25 -30.31
CA ASP A 81 3.00 13.65 -30.73
C ASP A 81 1.55 14.14 -30.66
N LEU A 82 0.61 13.34 -31.17
CA LEU A 82 -0.82 13.63 -31.10
C LEU A 82 -1.34 13.66 -29.66
N ILE A 83 -0.90 12.72 -28.82
CA ILE A 83 -1.25 12.71 -27.40
C ILE A 83 -0.77 13.97 -26.70
N PHE A 84 0.47 14.44 -26.98
CA PHE A 84 0.96 15.69 -26.41
C PHE A 84 0.15 16.89 -26.88
N LEU A 85 -0.19 16.93 -28.16
CA LEU A 85 -1.01 17.97 -28.74
C LEU A 85 -2.42 18.01 -28.12
N PHE A 86 -3.03 16.85 -27.86
CA PHE A 86 -4.34 16.77 -27.20
C PHE A 86 -4.36 17.43 -25.83
N ARG A 87 -3.23 17.44 -25.10
CA ARG A 87 -3.13 18.10 -23.79
C ARG A 87 -3.21 19.63 -23.90
N GLU A 88 -2.79 20.19 -25.03
CA GLU A 88 -2.75 21.64 -25.26
C GLU A 88 -4.12 22.18 -25.72
N LEU A 89 -4.98 21.31 -26.23
CA LEU A 89 -6.30 21.67 -26.74
C LEU A 89 -7.29 21.96 -25.61
N ARG A 90 -7.90 23.15 -25.64
CA ARG A 90 -8.89 23.61 -24.66
C ARG A 90 -10.32 23.56 -25.21
N VAL A 91 -10.77 22.43 -25.75
CA VAL A 91 -12.03 22.31 -26.50
C VAL A 91 -12.63 20.89 -26.42
N GLU A 92 -13.95 20.78 -26.62
CA GLU A 92 -14.75 19.54 -26.80
C GLU A 92 -14.26 18.29 -26.04
N GLN A 93 -14.40 18.32 -24.72
CA GLN A 93 -13.77 17.36 -23.80
C GLN A 93 -14.00 15.89 -24.19
N GLU A 94 -15.21 15.45 -24.54
CA GLU A 94 -15.44 14.01 -24.72
C GLU A 94 -14.88 13.42 -26.02
N ALA A 95 -14.92 14.17 -27.14
CA ALA A 95 -14.33 13.71 -28.40
C ALA A 95 -12.80 13.66 -28.29
N LEU A 96 -12.21 14.68 -27.66
CA LEU A 96 -10.78 14.75 -27.37
C LEU A 96 -10.33 13.63 -26.44
N LEU A 97 -11.03 13.41 -25.32
CA LEU A 97 -10.76 12.33 -24.39
C LEU A 97 -10.90 10.96 -25.05
N THR A 98 -11.88 10.79 -25.95
CA THR A 98 -12.03 9.53 -26.70
C THR A 98 -10.86 9.27 -27.64
N ALA A 99 -10.39 10.28 -28.38
CA ALA A 99 -9.22 10.18 -29.24
C ALA A 99 -7.96 9.85 -28.41
N PHE A 100 -7.76 10.55 -27.29
CA PHE A 100 -6.65 10.34 -26.36
C PHE A 100 -6.65 8.90 -25.81
N ARG A 101 -7.78 8.45 -25.24
CA ARG A 101 -7.96 7.09 -24.74
C ARG A 101 -7.63 6.05 -25.82
N CYS A 102 -8.13 6.23 -27.06
CA CYS A 102 -7.83 5.31 -28.17
C CYS A 102 -6.35 5.31 -28.57
N GLY A 103 -5.68 6.47 -28.55
CA GLY A 103 -4.24 6.58 -28.80
C GLY A 103 -3.40 5.81 -27.78
N LEU A 104 -3.72 5.94 -26.49
CA LEU A 104 -3.05 5.17 -25.43
C LEU A 104 -3.29 3.66 -25.59
N GLN A 105 -4.52 3.24 -25.91
CA GLN A 105 -4.79 1.82 -26.16
C GLN A 105 -4.01 1.29 -27.37
N PHE A 106 -3.86 2.08 -28.43
CA PHE A 106 -3.01 1.72 -29.56
C PHE A 106 -1.55 1.51 -29.12
N LEU A 107 -0.99 2.43 -28.34
CA LEU A 107 0.38 2.32 -27.79
C LEU A 107 0.55 1.06 -26.92
N GLY A 108 -0.44 0.72 -26.10
CA GLY A 108 -0.42 -0.53 -25.33
C GLY A 108 -0.39 -1.78 -26.22
N ASN A 109 -1.25 -1.83 -27.24
CA ASN A 109 -1.35 -2.99 -28.12
C ASN A 109 -0.15 -3.15 -29.06
N ILE A 110 0.47 -2.06 -29.53
CA ILE A 110 1.66 -2.14 -30.38
C ILE A 110 2.89 -2.62 -29.59
N ALA A 111 2.98 -2.26 -28.31
CA ALA A 111 4.04 -2.70 -27.41
C ALA A 111 3.83 -4.12 -26.85
N SER A 112 2.59 -4.62 -26.84
CA SER A 112 2.26 -5.91 -26.22
C SER A 112 3.09 -7.05 -26.81
N ARG A 113 3.92 -7.68 -25.96
CA ARG A 113 4.80 -8.82 -26.28
C ARG A 113 5.74 -8.59 -27.47
N ASN A 114 6.16 -7.34 -27.70
CA ASN A 114 7.06 -6.97 -28.79
C ASN A 114 8.15 -6.00 -28.30
N GLU A 115 9.34 -6.53 -28.00
CA GLU A 115 10.43 -5.79 -27.36
C GLU A 115 10.94 -4.59 -28.19
N ALA A 116 10.98 -4.73 -29.52
CA ALA A 116 11.37 -3.63 -30.40
C ALA A 116 10.32 -2.51 -30.40
N SER A 117 9.03 -2.85 -30.32
CA SER A 117 7.95 -1.87 -30.15
C SER A 117 7.91 -1.27 -28.75
N GLN A 118 8.15 -2.04 -27.70
CA GLN A 118 8.30 -1.53 -26.33
C GLN A 118 9.45 -0.50 -26.25
N SER A 119 10.56 -0.78 -26.93
CA SER A 119 11.70 0.14 -27.04
C SER A 119 11.34 1.44 -27.74
N ALA A 120 10.61 1.37 -28.85
CA ALA A 120 10.12 2.56 -29.54
C ALA A 120 9.14 3.35 -28.66
N VAL A 121 8.20 2.69 -27.98
CA VAL A 121 7.25 3.35 -27.08
C VAL A 121 7.97 4.01 -25.93
N TRP A 122 8.93 3.34 -25.28
CA TRP A 122 9.73 3.91 -24.20
C TRP A 122 10.48 5.17 -24.65
N LEU A 123 11.17 5.08 -25.80
CA LEU A 123 11.96 6.19 -26.35
C LEU A 123 11.14 7.47 -26.57
N HIS A 124 9.89 7.34 -27.02
CA HIS A 124 9.04 8.49 -27.34
C HIS A 124 8.16 8.94 -26.16
N ALA A 125 7.71 8.02 -25.31
CA ALA A 125 6.75 8.32 -24.25
C ALA A 125 7.40 8.69 -22.92
N PHE A 126 8.57 8.13 -22.59
CA PHE A 126 9.21 8.36 -21.30
C PHE A 126 10.12 9.59 -21.33
N PRO A 127 10.13 10.44 -20.28
CA PRO A 127 9.25 10.44 -19.09
C PRO A 127 7.91 11.20 -19.25
N GLU A 128 7.79 12.09 -20.22
CA GLU A 128 6.80 13.17 -20.24
C GLU A 128 5.35 12.68 -20.36
N LEU A 129 5.11 11.60 -21.09
CA LEU A 129 3.77 11.02 -21.24
C LEU A 129 3.27 10.49 -19.91
N PHE A 130 4.10 9.77 -19.15
CA PHE A 130 3.70 9.16 -17.88
C PHE A 130 3.52 10.21 -16.78
N LEU A 131 4.42 11.20 -16.70
CA LEU A 131 4.26 12.35 -15.80
C LEU A 131 2.91 13.07 -16.01
N SER A 132 2.44 13.13 -17.26
CA SER A 132 1.16 13.75 -17.56
C SER A 132 -0.06 12.85 -17.35
N CYS A 133 0.05 11.56 -17.67
CA CYS A 133 -1.13 10.69 -17.79
C CYS A 133 -1.49 10.01 -16.47
N LEU A 134 -0.52 9.71 -15.61
CA LEU A 134 -0.76 8.98 -14.36
C LEU A 134 -1.61 9.77 -13.35
N ASN A 135 -1.55 11.11 -13.41
CA ASN A 135 -2.33 12.01 -12.55
C ASN A 135 -3.50 12.70 -13.28
N HIS A 136 -3.89 12.16 -14.43
CA HIS A 136 -4.97 12.73 -15.22
C HIS A 136 -6.35 12.52 -14.54
N PRO A 137 -7.29 13.49 -14.62
CA PRO A 137 -8.63 13.34 -14.01
C PRO A 137 -9.48 12.22 -14.64
N ASP A 138 -9.16 11.85 -15.88
CA ASP A 138 -9.80 10.73 -16.58
C ASP A 138 -9.20 9.39 -16.14
N LYS A 139 -10.00 8.58 -15.43
CA LYS A 139 -9.62 7.25 -14.96
C LYS A 139 -9.09 6.31 -16.06
N LYS A 140 -9.67 6.36 -17.26
CA LYS A 140 -9.25 5.48 -18.37
C LYS A 140 -7.88 5.88 -18.91
N ILE A 141 -7.56 7.18 -18.94
CA ILE A 141 -6.22 7.66 -19.31
C ILE A 141 -5.16 7.17 -18.31
N VAL A 142 -5.44 7.25 -17.01
CA VAL A 142 -4.55 6.70 -15.95
C VAL A 142 -4.38 5.19 -16.13
N SER A 143 -5.47 4.46 -16.35
CA SER A 143 -5.43 3.00 -16.55
C SER A 143 -4.64 2.59 -17.81
N TYR A 144 -4.88 3.24 -18.95
CA TYR A 144 -4.16 2.92 -20.20
C TYR A 144 -2.69 3.36 -20.17
N SER A 145 -2.36 4.48 -19.52
CA SER A 145 -0.96 4.86 -19.33
C SER A 145 -0.23 3.90 -18.40
N SER A 146 -0.88 3.43 -17.32
CA SER A 146 -0.34 2.39 -16.44
C SER A 146 -0.11 1.08 -17.19
N MET A 147 -1.06 0.64 -18.03
CA MET A 147 -0.87 -0.52 -18.92
C MET A 147 0.35 -0.37 -19.83
N ILE A 148 0.55 0.80 -20.46
CA ILE A 148 1.72 1.05 -21.32
C ILE A 148 3.02 0.99 -20.51
N LEU A 149 3.02 1.60 -19.33
CA LEU A 149 4.17 1.59 -18.41
C LEU A 149 4.53 0.15 -18.03
N PHE A 150 3.57 -0.62 -17.52
CA PHE A 150 3.74 -2.04 -17.20
C PHE A 150 4.29 -2.84 -18.39
N THR A 151 3.66 -2.68 -19.56
CA THR A 151 4.03 -3.44 -20.77
C THR A 151 5.44 -3.11 -21.26
N SER A 152 5.92 -1.89 -21.00
CA SER A 152 7.21 -1.41 -21.53
C SER A 152 8.30 -1.39 -20.46
N LEU A 153 7.99 -1.54 -19.18
CA LEU A 153 8.99 -1.56 -18.12
C LEU A 153 9.73 -2.91 -18.10
N ASN A 154 11.05 -2.86 -17.95
CA ASN A 154 11.91 -4.04 -17.81
C ASN A 154 13.11 -3.71 -16.94
N SER A 155 13.94 -4.71 -16.61
CA SER A 155 15.10 -4.54 -15.73
C SER A 155 16.09 -3.46 -16.22
N ALA A 156 16.29 -3.30 -17.52
CA ALA A 156 17.18 -2.28 -18.07
C ALA A 156 16.63 -0.86 -17.91
N ARG A 157 15.31 -0.71 -17.88
CA ARG A 157 14.59 0.58 -17.77
C ARG A 157 14.29 0.99 -16.33
N MET A 158 14.53 0.11 -15.36
CA MET A 158 14.36 0.44 -13.94
C MET A 158 15.24 1.63 -13.52
N LYS A 159 16.44 1.74 -14.10
CA LYS A 159 17.34 2.86 -13.84
C LYS A 159 16.75 4.21 -14.29
N ASP A 160 16.09 4.25 -15.44
CA ASP A 160 15.42 5.48 -15.93
C ASP A 160 14.34 5.92 -14.93
N LEU A 161 13.66 4.96 -14.29
CA LEU A 161 12.63 5.22 -13.28
C LEU A 161 13.22 5.70 -11.94
N GLU A 162 14.38 5.17 -11.54
CA GLU A 162 15.15 5.68 -10.38
C GLU A 162 15.58 7.14 -10.58
N GLU A 163 15.89 7.54 -11.81
CA GLU A 163 16.20 8.93 -12.16
C GLU A 163 14.94 9.82 -12.23
N ASN A 164 13.76 9.21 -12.42
CA ASN A 164 12.46 9.89 -12.55
C ASN A 164 11.44 9.41 -11.49
N LEU A 165 11.83 9.45 -10.21
CA LEU A 165 11.05 8.90 -9.08
C LEU A 165 9.59 9.39 -9.02
N ASN A 166 9.29 10.60 -9.49
CA ASN A 166 7.92 11.11 -9.51
C ASN A 166 6.97 10.22 -10.33
N ILE A 167 7.45 9.54 -11.37
CA ILE A 167 6.63 8.57 -12.12
C ILE A 167 6.28 7.38 -11.24
N ALA A 168 7.26 6.83 -10.50
CA ALA A 168 7.02 5.72 -9.59
C ALA A 168 6.05 6.09 -8.45
N ILE A 169 6.23 7.29 -7.89
CA ILE A 169 5.33 7.82 -6.86
C ILE A 169 3.91 8.01 -7.42
N ASN A 170 3.77 8.56 -8.62
CA ASN A 170 2.47 8.72 -9.28
C ASN A 170 1.77 7.38 -9.54
N VAL A 171 2.51 6.27 -9.73
CA VAL A 171 1.89 4.93 -9.84
C VAL A 171 1.26 4.52 -8.50
N VAL A 172 1.93 4.79 -7.38
CA VAL A 172 1.36 4.53 -6.04
C VAL A 172 0.16 5.42 -5.78
N GLU A 173 0.24 6.71 -6.13
CA GLU A 173 -0.89 7.64 -6.03
C GLU A 173 -2.07 7.20 -6.93
N ALA A 174 -1.79 6.67 -8.13
CA ALA A 174 -2.81 6.14 -9.03
C ALA A 174 -3.52 4.92 -8.43
N HIS A 175 -2.80 4.02 -7.73
CA HIS A 175 -3.41 2.91 -7.00
C HIS A 175 -4.32 3.42 -5.87
N TYR A 176 -3.85 4.41 -5.09
CA TYR A 176 -4.65 5.01 -4.02
C TYR A 176 -5.97 5.60 -4.54
N LYS A 177 -5.92 6.37 -5.64
CA LYS A 177 -7.10 7.00 -6.24
C LYS A 177 -8.04 6.00 -6.94
N GLN A 178 -7.51 4.87 -7.40
CA GLN A 178 -8.24 3.85 -8.17
C GLN A 178 -7.81 2.44 -7.75
N PRO A 179 -8.19 1.96 -6.54
CA PRO A 179 -7.79 0.65 -6.04
C PRO A 179 -8.31 -0.51 -6.91
N GLU A 180 -9.38 -0.27 -7.68
CA GLU A 180 -9.94 -1.22 -8.64
C GLU A 180 -9.07 -1.45 -9.88
N SER A 181 -8.07 -0.59 -10.12
CA SER A 181 -7.20 -0.68 -11.28
C SER A 181 -6.08 -1.69 -11.03
N GLU A 182 -6.06 -2.75 -11.84
CA GLU A 182 -5.04 -3.81 -11.74
C GLU A 182 -3.64 -3.31 -12.14
N TRP A 183 -3.53 -2.35 -13.06
CA TRP A 183 -2.23 -1.98 -13.63
C TRP A 183 -1.27 -1.34 -12.62
N PRO A 184 -1.64 -0.32 -11.81
CA PRO A 184 -0.75 0.20 -10.78
C PRO A 184 -0.30 -0.88 -9.79
N PHE A 185 -1.22 -1.75 -9.37
CA PHE A 185 -0.91 -2.86 -8.47
C PHE A 185 0.15 -3.78 -9.07
N LEU A 186 -0.05 -4.24 -10.32
CA LEU A 186 0.90 -5.10 -11.04
C LEU A 186 2.26 -4.44 -11.25
N ILE A 187 2.30 -3.13 -11.55
CA ILE A 187 3.58 -2.40 -11.68
C ILE A 187 4.34 -2.44 -10.34
N ILE A 188 3.64 -2.20 -9.24
CA ILE A 188 4.25 -2.17 -7.92
C ILE A 188 4.74 -3.57 -7.54
N THR A 189 3.89 -4.60 -7.64
CA THR A 189 4.24 -5.97 -7.23
C THR A 189 5.26 -6.63 -8.13
N ASP A 190 5.14 -6.47 -9.45
CA ASP A 190 5.91 -7.26 -10.41
C ASP A 190 7.21 -6.57 -10.84
N HIS A 191 7.33 -5.25 -10.60
CA HIS A 191 8.52 -4.46 -10.91
C HIS A 191 9.10 -3.73 -9.70
N PHE A 192 8.34 -2.87 -9.02
CA PHE A 192 8.92 -1.99 -8.00
C PHE A 192 9.43 -2.78 -6.79
N LEU A 193 8.63 -3.71 -6.27
CA LEU A 193 9.01 -4.52 -5.12
C LEU A 193 10.17 -5.48 -5.41
N LYS A 194 10.57 -5.67 -6.68
CA LYS A 194 11.78 -6.42 -7.06
C LYS A 194 13.06 -5.57 -7.02
N SER A 195 12.96 -4.25 -6.81
CA SER A 195 14.10 -3.33 -6.71
C SER A 195 14.12 -2.63 -5.34
N PRO A 196 14.97 -3.11 -4.40
CA PRO A 196 15.20 -2.45 -3.11
C PRO A 196 15.60 -0.98 -3.24
N GLU A 197 16.45 -0.65 -4.21
CA GLU A 197 17.00 0.67 -4.43
C GLU A 197 15.89 1.66 -4.81
N LEU A 198 15.01 1.27 -5.74
CA LEU A 198 13.86 2.09 -6.13
C LEU A 198 12.91 2.29 -4.96
N VAL A 199 12.54 1.22 -4.24
CA VAL A 199 11.62 1.32 -3.09
C VAL A 199 12.20 2.25 -2.02
N LYS A 200 13.48 2.11 -1.69
CA LYS A 200 14.18 2.99 -0.74
C LYS A 200 14.19 4.45 -1.19
N ALA A 201 14.54 4.71 -2.45
CA ALA A 201 14.59 6.06 -2.99
C ALA A 201 13.20 6.72 -3.07
N MET A 202 12.18 5.95 -3.44
CA MET A 202 10.79 6.37 -3.53
C MET A 202 10.21 6.65 -2.14
N TYR A 203 10.37 5.73 -1.20
CA TYR A 203 9.84 5.83 0.17
C TYR A 203 10.37 7.07 0.91
N ALA A 204 11.62 7.47 0.65
CA ALA A 204 12.22 8.67 1.19
C ALA A 204 11.56 9.98 0.70
N LYS A 205 10.95 9.97 -0.49
CA LYS A 205 10.33 11.16 -1.12
C LYS A 205 8.80 11.19 -1.06
N MET A 206 8.18 10.05 -0.76
CA MET A 206 6.72 9.92 -0.64
C MET A 206 6.14 10.75 0.50
N SER A 207 4.93 11.24 0.27
CA SER A 207 3.99 11.69 1.31
C SER A 207 3.56 10.53 2.21
N ASN A 208 2.97 10.85 3.36
CA ASN A 208 2.52 9.82 4.30
C ASN A 208 1.37 8.97 3.72
N GLN A 209 0.43 9.57 2.99
CA GLN A 209 -0.62 8.82 2.28
C GLN A 209 -0.05 7.83 1.24
N GLU A 210 0.99 8.21 0.49
CA GLU A 210 1.65 7.31 -0.48
C GLU A 210 2.39 6.19 0.23
N ARG A 211 3.04 6.48 1.37
CA ARG A 211 3.68 5.46 2.22
C ARG A 211 2.67 4.46 2.74
N VAL A 212 1.55 4.91 3.28
CA VAL A 212 0.43 4.04 3.73
C VAL A 212 0.00 3.11 2.59
N THR A 213 -0.23 3.67 1.40
CA THR A 213 -0.66 2.92 0.21
C THR A 213 0.37 1.86 -0.18
N LEU A 214 1.66 2.22 -0.23
CA LEU A 214 2.72 1.25 -0.55
C LEU A 214 2.80 0.13 0.49
N LEU A 215 2.71 0.47 1.77
CA LEU A 215 2.76 -0.51 2.87
C LEU A 215 1.55 -1.45 2.81
N ASP A 216 0.35 -0.97 2.51
CA ASP A 216 -0.85 -1.80 2.31
C ASP A 216 -0.67 -2.81 1.16
N ILE A 217 -0.07 -2.40 0.05
CA ILE A 217 0.25 -3.31 -1.07
C ILE A 217 1.28 -4.35 -0.65
N ILE A 218 2.31 -3.95 0.11
CA ILE A 218 3.32 -4.87 0.63
C ILE A 218 2.69 -5.89 1.60
N ILE A 219 1.80 -5.45 2.49
CA ILE A 219 1.03 -6.35 3.36
C ILE A 219 0.27 -7.37 2.52
N ALA A 220 -0.49 -6.91 1.52
CA ALA A 220 -1.27 -7.79 0.64
C ALA A 220 -0.37 -8.79 -0.11
N LYS A 221 0.82 -8.38 -0.54
CA LYS A 221 1.78 -9.26 -1.23
C LYS A 221 2.45 -10.25 -0.28
N VAL A 222 2.79 -9.83 0.93
CA VAL A 222 3.44 -10.69 1.96
C VAL A 222 2.44 -11.68 2.57
N MET A 223 1.15 -11.32 2.65
CA MET A 223 0.08 -12.21 3.12
C MET A 223 -0.45 -13.18 2.05
N ALA A 224 0.00 -13.07 0.79
CA ALA A 224 -0.43 -14.00 -0.23
C ALA A 224 0.01 -15.44 0.12
N ASP A 225 -0.81 -16.43 -0.21
CA ASP A 225 -0.53 -17.86 0.08
C ASP A 225 0.73 -18.38 -0.63
N GLU A 226 1.29 -17.62 -1.56
CA GLU A 226 2.52 -17.95 -2.28
C GLU A 226 3.74 -17.59 -1.43
N PRO A 227 4.58 -18.56 -1.04
CA PRO A 227 5.79 -18.28 -0.29
C PRO A 227 6.78 -17.47 -1.15
N LEU A 228 7.60 -16.65 -0.49
CA LEU A 228 8.68 -15.93 -1.15
C LEU A 228 9.61 -16.91 -1.85
N THR A 229 9.91 -16.66 -3.12
CA THR A 229 10.89 -17.45 -3.86
C THR A 229 12.31 -17.15 -3.35
N ARG A 230 13.26 -18.06 -3.58
CA ARG A 230 14.67 -17.86 -3.19
C ARG A 230 15.31 -16.60 -3.79
N GLU A 231 14.81 -16.13 -4.93
CA GLU A 231 15.28 -14.91 -5.58
C GLU A 231 14.67 -13.65 -4.95
N GLU A 232 13.46 -13.76 -4.38
CA GLU A 232 12.77 -12.66 -3.69
C GLU A 232 13.25 -12.45 -2.26
N VAL A 233 13.69 -13.52 -1.56
CA VAL A 233 14.11 -13.43 -0.15
C VAL A 233 15.15 -12.32 0.09
N PRO A 234 16.27 -12.20 -0.68
CA PRO A 234 17.25 -11.12 -0.47
C PRO A 234 16.64 -9.72 -0.65
N VAL A 235 15.73 -9.56 -1.61
CA VAL A 235 15.03 -8.29 -1.88
C VAL A 235 14.13 -7.91 -0.71
N TYR A 236 13.35 -8.87 -0.18
CA TYR A 236 12.48 -8.65 0.96
C TYR A 236 13.24 -8.46 2.28
N LEU A 237 14.44 -9.01 2.43
CA LEU A 237 15.33 -8.66 3.54
C LEU A 237 15.76 -7.19 3.50
N SER A 238 16.07 -6.64 2.32
CA SER A 238 16.35 -5.21 2.17
C SER A 238 15.13 -4.32 2.47
N HIS A 239 13.93 -4.76 2.09
CA HIS A 239 12.68 -4.08 2.46
C HIS A 239 12.43 -4.15 3.98
N ALA A 240 12.65 -5.30 4.60
CA ALA A 240 12.56 -5.48 6.04
C ALA A 240 13.53 -4.56 6.79
N GLU A 241 14.77 -4.39 6.30
CA GLU A 241 15.73 -3.43 6.82
C GLU A 241 15.21 -1.99 6.76
N LEU A 242 14.67 -1.58 5.60
CA LEU A 242 14.10 -0.25 5.40
C LEU A 242 12.94 0.01 6.38
N PHE A 243 12.03 -0.95 6.56
CA PHE A 243 10.86 -0.74 7.41
C PHE A 243 11.19 -0.87 8.89
N ALA A 244 12.11 -1.76 9.27
CA ALA A 244 12.57 -1.89 10.65
C ALA A 244 13.35 -0.64 11.09
N SER A 245 14.28 -0.14 10.26
CA SER A 245 14.98 1.12 10.53
C SER A 245 14.01 2.28 10.69
N THR A 246 13.12 2.46 9.72
CA THR A 246 12.13 3.54 9.74
C THR A 246 11.24 3.46 10.99
N PHE A 247 10.74 2.26 11.34
CA PHE A 247 9.94 2.08 12.54
C PHE A 247 10.74 2.42 13.80
N VAL A 248 11.96 1.90 13.95
CA VAL A 248 12.82 2.17 15.12
C VAL A 248 13.07 3.67 15.33
N ASP A 249 13.19 4.42 14.23
CA ASP A 249 13.45 5.86 14.26
C ASP A 249 12.20 6.68 14.61
N GLN A 250 11.01 6.24 14.19
CA GLN A 250 9.81 7.08 14.20
C GLN A 250 8.60 6.51 14.95
N CYS A 251 8.69 5.32 15.55
CA CYS A 251 7.54 4.63 16.18
C CYS A 251 6.81 5.46 17.24
N ARG A 252 7.50 6.40 17.90
CA ARG A 252 6.92 7.27 18.93
C ARG A 252 5.97 8.33 18.37
N LEU A 253 5.98 8.60 17.06
CA LEU A 253 5.07 9.56 16.42
C LEU A 253 3.61 9.16 16.61
N VAL A 254 3.31 7.86 16.75
CA VAL A 254 1.95 7.36 17.02
C VAL A 254 1.34 7.93 18.30
N LEU A 255 2.16 8.37 19.26
CA LEU A 255 1.69 9.00 20.50
C LEU A 255 1.03 10.37 20.25
N LYS A 256 1.22 11.01 19.09
CA LYS A 256 0.48 12.22 18.71
C LYS A 256 -1.04 11.99 18.69
N LEU A 257 -1.47 10.76 18.40
CA LEU A 257 -2.88 10.35 18.39
C LEU A 257 -3.55 10.38 19.77
N THR A 258 -2.80 10.58 20.86
CA THR A 258 -3.36 10.68 22.21
C THR A 258 -3.86 12.09 22.54
N SER A 259 -3.59 13.08 21.70
CA SER A 259 -4.05 14.46 21.88
C SER A 259 -5.51 14.65 21.42
N GLU A 260 -6.26 15.56 22.04
CA GLU A 260 -7.71 15.76 21.77
C GLU A 260 -8.03 16.34 20.37
N GLN A 261 -7.03 16.72 19.57
CA GLN A 261 -7.16 17.35 18.24
C GLN A 261 -6.69 16.45 17.09
N TYR A 262 -6.83 15.13 17.22
CA TYR A 262 -6.31 14.13 16.27
C TYR A 262 -7.14 13.99 14.99
N THR A 263 -7.30 15.04 14.20
CA THR A 263 -7.88 14.87 12.85
C THR A 263 -6.77 14.56 11.84
N ASP A 264 -6.75 13.33 11.35
CA ASP A 264 -6.05 12.91 10.12
C ASP A 264 -4.51 13.04 10.13
N ASP A 265 -3.85 12.56 11.20
CA ASP A 265 -2.38 12.49 11.24
C ASP A 265 -1.87 11.32 10.38
N GLU A 266 -1.74 11.57 9.08
CA GLU A 266 -1.22 10.59 8.10
C GLU A 266 0.16 10.05 8.51
N GLU A 267 0.97 10.81 9.24
CA GLU A 267 2.30 10.37 9.70
C GLU A 267 2.20 9.26 10.75
N ALA A 268 1.22 9.37 11.65
CA ALA A 268 0.89 8.31 12.59
C ALA A 268 0.30 7.07 11.88
N LEU A 269 -0.52 7.26 10.84
CA LEU A 269 -1.05 6.15 10.04
C LEU A 269 0.07 5.39 9.31
N ALA A 270 1.04 6.09 8.73
CA ALA A 270 2.21 5.46 8.11
C ALA A 270 3.01 4.64 9.14
N THR A 271 3.11 5.13 10.38
CA THR A 271 3.77 4.42 11.48
C THR A 271 3.00 3.16 11.91
N ILE A 272 1.67 3.23 11.97
CA ILE A 272 0.80 2.07 12.22
C ILE A 272 1.02 1.02 11.13
N ARG A 273 1.02 1.41 9.85
CA ARG A 273 1.23 0.48 8.74
C ARG A 273 2.62 -0.11 8.66
N LEU A 274 3.64 0.61 9.11
CA LEU A 274 4.98 0.05 9.28
C LEU A 274 4.98 -1.12 10.27
N LEU A 275 4.29 -0.98 11.41
CA LEU A 275 4.14 -2.07 12.37
C LEU A 275 3.40 -3.26 11.75
N ASP A 276 2.35 -3.01 10.98
CA ASP A 276 1.57 -4.05 10.30
C ASP A 276 2.44 -4.84 9.31
N VAL A 277 3.21 -4.15 8.45
CA VAL A 277 4.18 -4.79 7.53
C VAL A 277 5.20 -5.63 8.29
N LEU A 278 5.77 -5.11 9.38
CA LEU A 278 6.76 -5.84 10.19
C LEU A 278 6.16 -7.08 10.86
N CYS A 279 4.90 -6.99 11.29
CA CYS A 279 4.19 -8.16 11.79
C CYS A 279 4.02 -9.23 10.71
N GLU A 280 3.58 -8.86 9.50
CA GLU A 280 3.41 -9.84 8.43
C GLU A 280 4.75 -10.42 7.97
N MET A 281 5.79 -9.60 7.84
CA MET A 281 7.14 -10.07 7.51
C MET A 281 7.71 -11.03 8.57
N SER A 282 7.40 -10.81 9.85
CA SER A 282 7.88 -11.67 10.95
C SER A 282 7.11 -12.99 11.11
N VAL A 283 6.10 -13.25 10.27
CA VAL A 283 5.48 -14.59 10.15
C VAL A 283 6.32 -15.49 9.22
N HIS A 284 7.09 -14.90 8.31
CA HIS A 284 7.89 -15.66 7.34
C HIS A 284 9.23 -16.09 7.92
N ASP A 285 9.48 -17.40 7.99
CA ASP A 285 10.70 -17.98 8.56
C ASP A 285 11.99 -17.42 7.93
N ASP A 286 11.98 -17.17 6.62
CA ASP A 286 13.11 -16.62 5.86
C ASP A 286 13.49 -15.19 6.26
N LEU A 287 12.52 -14.40 6.77
CA LEU A 287 12.73 -13.01 7.19
C LEU A 287 12.84 -12.88 8.71
N LEU A 288 12.21 -13.80 9.45
CA LEU A 288 12.10 -13.74 10.90
C LEU A 288 13.46 -13.64 11.58
N GLY A 289 14.43 -14.49 11.20
CA GLY A 289 15.76 -14.50 11.81
C GLY A 289 16.48 -13.14 11.68
N TYR A 290 16.28 -12.44 10.56
CA TYR A 290 16.83 -11.11 10.35
C TYR A 290 16.14 -10.07 11.25
N LEU A 291 14.81 -10.07 11.30
CA LEU A 291 14.05 -9.14 12.14
C LEU A 291 14.32 -9.35 13.64
N GLN A 292 14.48 -10.60 14.08
CA GLN A 292 14.85 -10.94 15.44
C GLN A 292 16.21 -10.37 15.86
N ALA A 293 17.16 -10.31 14.93
CA ALA A 293 18.50 -9.77 15.15
C ALA A 293 18.58 -8.26 14.89
N TYR A 294 17.52 -7.62 14.38
CA TYR A 294 17.56 -6.22 13.98
C TYR A 294 17.76 -5.29 15.20
N PRO A 295 18.82 -4.46 15.22
CA PRO A 295 19.14 -3.63 16.38
C PRO A 295 18.01 -2.66 16.76
N GLY A 296 17.57 -2.76 18.02
CA GLY A 296 16.61 -1.83 18.61
C GLY A 296 15.15 -2.10 18.24
N LEU A 297 14.82 -3.02 17.34
CA LEU A 297 13.43 -3.28 16.95
C LEU A 297 12.60 -3.77 18.14
N LEU A 298 13.10 -4.78 18.86
CA LEU A 298 12.44 -5.32 20.05
C LEU A 298 12.35 -4.27 21.17
N ASP A 299 13.45 -3.58 21.45
CA ASP A 299 13.53 -2.54 22.49
C ASP A 299 12.51 -1.44 22.25
N ARG A 300 12.45 -0.91 21.01
CA ARG A 300 11.49 0.11 20.62
C ARG A 300 10.06 -0.38 20.68
N GLY A 301 9.82 -1.63 20.30
CA GLY A 301 8.50 -2.25 20.42
C GLY A 301 8.01 -2.28 21.87
N VAL A 302 8.85 -2.75 22.79
CA VAL A 302 8.55 -2.83 24.23
C VAL A 302 8.40 -1.44 24.85
N ASP A 303 9.32 -0.51 24.56
CA ASP A 303 9.26 0.87 25.04
C ASP A 303 7.95 1.55 24.62
N LEU A 304 7.57 1.39 23.36
CA LEU A 304 6.35 1.98 22.84
C LEU A 304 5.10 1.36 23.49
N LEU A 305 5.10 0.05 23.73
CA LEU A 305 4.00 -0.62 24.43
C LEU A 305 3.83 -0.04 25.82
N ARG A 306 4.94 0.22 26.52
CA ARG A 306 4.93 0.82 27.85
C ARG A 306 4.35 2.23 27.82
N LEU A 307 4.82 3.07 26.89
CA LEU A 307 4.33 4.44 26.74
C LEU A 307 2.82 4.47 26.43
N ILE A 308 2.36 3.59 25.52
CA ILE A 308 0.95 3.48 25.16
C ILE A 308 0.12 2.97 26.34
N HIS A 309 0.63 1.99 27.10
CA HIS A 309 -0.06 1.46 28.27
C HIS A 309 -0.26 2.56 29.33
N VAL A 310 0.80 3.28 29.70
CA VAL A 310 0.74 4.40 30.66
C VAL A 310 -0.21 5.49 30.17
N THR A 311 -0.10 5.89 28.90
CA THR A 311 -0.97 6.94 28.35
C THR A 311 -2.43 6.50 28.35
N GLY A 312 -2.71 5.23 28.05
CA GLY A 312 -4.06 4.68 28.02
C GLY A 312 -4.70 4.52 29.41
N THR A 313 -3.90 4.40 30.48
CA THR A 313 -4.38 4.35 31.88
C THR A 313 -4.59 5.73 32.49
N ASP A 314 -3.78 6.73 32.12
CA ASP A 314 -3.76 8.04 32.75
C ASP A 314 -4.87 8.97 32.25
N ALA A 315 -5.25 8.86 30.97
CA ALA A 315 -6.29 9.67 30.35
C ALA A 315 -7.09 8.86 29.33
N THR A 316 -8.38 9.17 29.17
CA THR A 316 -9.20 8.52 28.13
C THR A 316 -8.76 9.01 26.75
N ASN A 317 -8.21 8.11 25.93
CA ASN A 317 -7.75 8.40 24.58
C ASN A 317 -7.98 7.22 23.62
N ILE A 318 -7.37 7.28 22.43
CA ILE A 318 -7.49 6.26 21.38
C ILE A 318 -6.96 4.87 21.81
N PHE A 319 -6.03 4.80 22.76
CA PHE A 319 -5.43 3.57 23.28
C PHE A 319 -6.00 3.07 24.60
N SER A 320 -6.97 3.76 25.19
CA SER A 320 -7.68 3.29 26.38
C SER A 320 -8.62 2.13 26.02
N ALA A 321 -8.80 1.15 26.91
CA ALA A 321 -9.76 0.07 26.69
C ALA A 321 -11.19 0.65 26.57
N CYS A 322 -11.97 0.20 25.58
CA CYS A 322 -13.34 0.66 25.39
C CYS A 322 -14.34 -0.49 25.56
N SER A 323 -15.53 -0.14 26.06
CA SER A 323 -16.66 -1.06 26.29
C SER A 323 -17.79 -0.91 25.25
N TYR A 324 -17.54 -0.17 24.17
CA TYR A 324 -18.45 -0.07 23.03
C TYR A 324 -17.72 0.46 21.79
N ILE A 325 -18.09 -0.06 20.61
CA ILE A 325 -17.54 0.41 19.32
C ILE A 325 -18.23 1.72 18.94
N LYS A 326 -17.46 2.80 18.76
CA LYS A 326 -17.95 4.01 18.09
C LYS A 326 -17.65 3.86 16.61
N ALA A 327 -18.67 3.84 15.77
CA ALA A 327 -18.48 3.95 14.33
C ALA A 327 -18.20 5.42 14.00
N ASP A 328 -16.92 5.84 13.97
CA ASP A 328 -16.53 7.04 13.21
C ASP A 328 -15.00 7.20 13.06
N SER A 329 -14.60 7.53 11.82
CA SER A 329 -13.26 7.86 11.29
C SER A 329 -12.31 6.70 10.91
N ASN A 330 -11.66 6.82 9.74
CA ASN A 330 -10.67 5.86 9.23
C ASN A 330 -9.45 5.73 10.15
N VAL A 331 -9.05 6.82 10.83
CA VAL A 331 -7.93 6.85 11.78
C VAL A 331 -8.23 6.03 13.03
N ALA A 332 -9.45 6.14 13.58
CA ALA A 332 -9.86 5.33 14.72
C ALA A 332 -9.84 3.83 14.38
N ASN A 333 -10.36 3.46 13.21
CA ASN A 333 -10.38 2.07 12.74
C ASN A 333 -8.97 1.48 12.46
N MET A 334 -7.98 2.32 12.13
CA MET A 334 -6.60 1.86 11.90
C MET A 334 -5.75 1.85 13.17
N ALA A 335 -6.02 2.74 14.13
CA ALA A 335 -5.40 2.68 15.45
C ALA A 335 -6.00 1.55 16.32
N GLU A 336 -7.25 1.16 16.05
CA GLU A 336 -7.82 -0.11 16.50
C GLU A 336 -6.91 -1.25 16.05
N GLY A 337 -6.43 -2.05 17.00
CA GLY A 337 -5.46 -3.11 16.74
C GLY A 337 -4.00 -2.72 16.94
N PHE A 338 -3.60 -1.44 16.95
CA PHE A 338 -2.18 -1.06 17.01
C PHE A 338 -1.44 -1.67 18.22
N LYS A 339 -2.03 -1.54 19.41
CA LYS A 339 -1.49 -2.12 20.64
C LYS A 339 -1.40 -3.65 20.56
N SER A 340 -2.38 -4.27 19.88
CA SER A 340 -2.40 -5.71 19.67
C SER A 340 -1.34 -6.19 18.70
N HIS A 341 -1.10 -5.45 17.63
CA HIS A 341 -0.04 -5.72 16.66
C HIS A 341 1.35 -5.48 17.26
N LEU A 342 1.48 -4.55 18.21
CA LEU A 342 2.74 -4.33 18.91
C LEU A 342 3.10 -5.55 19.78
N ILE A 343 2.11 -6.09 20.50
CA ILE A 343 2.25 -7.34 21.26
C ILE A 343 2.51 -8.53 20.32
N ARG A 344 1.83 -8.58 19.16
CA ARG A 344 2.08 -9.58 18.11
C ARG A 344 3.52 -9.55 17.63
N LEU A 345 4.05 -8.38 17.27
CA LEU A 345 5.43 -8.22 16.82
C LEU A 345 6.41 -8.67 17.91
N ILE A 346 6.24 -8.21 19.16
CA ILE A 346 7.08 -8.64 20.28
C ILE A 346 7.05 -10.17 20.43
N GLY A 347 5.85 -10.77 20.36
CA GLY A 347 5.67 -12.22 20.39
C GLY A 347 6.40 -12.94 19.25
N ASN A 348 6.27 -12.45 18.01
CA ASN A 348 6.96 -13.00 16.84
C ASN A 348 8.49 -12.93 17.02
N LEU A 349 9.01 -11.79 17.46
CA LEU A 349 10.45 -11.60 17.67
C LEU A 349 11.02 -12.48 18.79
N CYS A 350 10.19 -12.98 19.71
CA CYS A 350 10.60 -13.90 20.77
C CYS A 350 10.46 -15.38 20.38
N TYR A 351 9.79 -15.69 19.27
CA TYR A 351 9.55 -17.08 18.85
C TYR A 351 10.87 -17.84 18.65
N LYS A 352 11.09 -18.87 19.48
CA LYS A 352 12.32 -19.70 19.48
C LYS A 352 13.62 -18.90 19.55
N ASN A 353 13.58 -17.69 20.11
CA ASN A 353 14.75 -16.82 20.20
C ASN A 353 15.05 -16.48 21.66
N ARG A 354 15.95 -17.27 22.27
CA ARG A 354 16.32 -17.14 23.69
C ARG A 354 16.83 -15.74 24.05
N ILE A 355 17.61 -15.13 23.17
CA ILE A 355 18.18 -13.78 23.38
C ILE A 355 17.05 -12.76 23.54
N ASN A 356 16.06 -12.79 22.63
CA ASN A 356 14.93 -11.87 22.68
C ASN A 356 13.98 -12.16 23.84
N GLN A 357 13.75 -13.45 24.16
CA GLN A 357 12.95 -13.84 25.33
C GLN A 357 13.54 -13.32 26.65
N ASP A 358 14.85 -13.47 26.82
CA ASP A 358 15.56 -13.02 28.02
C ASP A 358 15.57 -11.48 28.08
N LYS A 359 15.76 -10.82 26.95
CA LYS A 359 15.71 -9.36 26.85
C LYS A 359 14.35 -8.78 27.26
N VAL A 360 13.24 -9.38 26.83
CA VAL A 360 11.89 -8.94 27.26
C VAL A 360 11.70 -9.12 28.77
N ASN A 361 12.26 -10.18 29.36
CA ASN A 361 12.25 -10.38 30.80
C ASN A 361 13.07 -9.31 31.54
N GLU A 362 14.31 -9.05 31.08
CA GLU A 362 15.19 -8.01 31.64
C GLU A 362 14.58 -6.59 31.55
N MET A 363 13.69 -6.35 30.59
CA MET A 363 12.94 -5.11 30.46
C MET A 363 11.67 -5.06 31.33
N ASP A 364 11.41 -6.03 32.20
CA ASP A 364 10.18 -6.16 33.00
C ASP A 364 8.90 -6.11 32.15
N ALA A 365 8.98 -6.60 30.90
CA ALA A 365 7.90 -6.44 29.94
C ALA A 365 6.90 -7.61 29.92
N ILE A 366 7.21 -8.74 30.57
CA ILE A 366 6.26 -9.86 30.74
C ILE A 366 5.01 -9.42 31.51
N HIS A 367 5.18 -8.69 32.62
CA HIS A 367 4.08 -8.12 33.39
C HIS A 367 3.28 -7.10 32.56
N LEU A 368 3.98 -6.20 31.88
CA LEU A 368 3.37 -5.20 31.00
C LEU A 368 2.49 -5.85 29.93
N ILE A 369 2.92 -6.95 29.32
CA ILE A 369 2.16 -7.70 28.31
C ILE A 369 0.91 -8.33 28.94
N LEU A 370 1.05 -9.00 30.09
CA LEU A 370 -0.06 -9.63 30.82
C LEU A 370 -1.15 -8.63 31.25
N ASP A 371 -0.78 -7.40 31.57
CA ASP A 371 -1.72 -6.34 31.97
C ASP A 371 -2.69 -5.90 30.86
N ASN A 372 -2.48 -6.36 29.62
CA ASN A 372 -3.37 -6.07 28.49
C ASN A 372 -4.46 -7.13 28.28
N CYS A 373 -4.61 -8.11 29.18
CA CYS A 373 -5.69 -9.10 29.14
C CYS A 373 -7.09 -8.58 29.52
N ARG A 374 -7.27 -7.27 29.68
CA ARG A 374 -8.59 -6.68 29.99
C ARG A 374 -9.49 -6.73 28.75
N PRO A 375 -10.80 -6.99 28.89
CA PRO A 375 -11.72 -6.88 27.77
C PRO A 375 -11.65 -5.50 27.13
N ASP A 376 -11.48 -5.46 25.81
CA ASP A 376 -11.39 -4.25 25.01
C ASP A 376 -12.09 -4.47 23.67
N ASP A 377 -13.25 -3.84 23.48
CA ASP A 377 -14.07 -4.01 22.28
C ASP A 377 -13.40 -3.40 21.04
N ARG A 378 -12.44 -2.47 21.22
CA ARG A 378 -11.60 -1.94 20.13
C ARG A 378 -10.47 -2.89 19.72
N ASN A 379 -10.17 -3.89 20.56
CA ASN A 379 -9.17 -4.90 20.29
C ASN A 379 -9.72 -6.30 20.64
N PRO A 380 -10.71 -6.84 19.88
CA PRO A 380 -11.38 -8.08 20.22
C PRO A 380 -10.44 -9.29 20.39
N PHE A 381 -9.28 -9.25 19.73
CA PHE A 381 -8.25 -10.30 19.79
C PHE A 381 -7.10 -10.01 20.77
N MET A 382 -7.23 -9.01 21.64
CA MET A 382 -6.12 -8.58 22.50
C MET A 382 -5.62 -9.73 23.39
N THR A 383 -6.52 -10.43 24.08
CA THR A 383 -6.17 -11.56 24.93
C THR A 383 -5.45 -12.68 24.15
N GLN A 384 -5.86 -12.93 22.91
CA GLN A 384 -5.26 -13.96 22.04
C GLN A 384 -3.82 -13.59 21.69
N TRP A 385 -3.56 -12.32 21.34
CA TRP A 385 -2.21 -11.85 21.08
C TRP A 385 -1.33 -11.85 22.33
N VAL A 386 -1.88 -11.52 23.50
CA VAL A 386 -1.17 -11.66 24.79
C VAL A 386 -0.79 -13.13 25.04
N VAL A 387 -1.76 -14.05 24.95
CA VAL A 387 -1.51 -15.48 25.15
C VAL A 387 -0.46 -16.00 24.17
N TYR A 388 -0.55 -15.60 22.91
CA TYR A 388 0.44 -15.93 21.88
C TYR A 388 1.85 -15.42 22.24
N ALA A 389 1.98 -14.14 22.61
CA ALA A 389 3.26 -13.55 22.98
C ALA A 389 3.85 -14.23 24.23
N ILE A 390 3.03 -14.50 25.26
CA ILE A 390 3.46 -15.19 26.48
C ILE A 390 3.89 -16.63 26.18
N ARG A 391 3.17 -17.35 25.32
CA ARG A 391 3.58 -18.68 24.84
C ARG A 391 4.97 -18.62 24.20
N ASN A 392 5.22 -17.67 23.30
CA ASN A 392 6.53 -17.52 22.65
C ASN A 392 7.64 -17.09 23.63
N LEU A 393 7.30 -16.28 24.64
CA LEU A 393 8.24 -15.84 25.69
C LEU A 393 8.65 -16.96 26.66
N THR A 394 7.78 -17.96 26.84
CA THR A 394 7.96 -19.06 27.79
C THR A 394 8.38 -20.37 27.13
N GLU A 395 8.24 -20.50 25.80
CA GLU A 395 8.67 -21.67 25.03
C GLU A 395 10.17 -21.92 25.24
N ASP A 396 10.48 -23.10 25.80
CA ASP A 396 11.84 -23.52 26.19
C ASP A 396 12.58 -22.51 27.09
N ASN A 397 11.84 -21.72 27.88
CA ASN A 397 12.39 -20.73 28.80
C ASN A 397 11.90 -20.90 30.24
N SER A 398 12.62 -21.71 31.03
CA SER A 398 12.25 -21.99 32.43
C SER A 398 12.26 -20.74 33.31
N GLN A 399 13.20 -19.81 33.10
CA GLN A 399 13.26 -18.56 33.87
C GLN A 399 11.99 -17.71 33.70
N ASN A 400 11.50 -17.59 32.46
CA ASN A 400 10.27 -16.86 32.19
C ASN A 400 9.03 -17.62 32.69
N GLN A 401 9.04 -18.96 32.62
CA GLN A 401 7.99 -19.80 33.21
C GLN A 401 7.92 -19.64 34.73
N ASP A 402 9.07 -19.69 35.41
CA ASP A 402 9.19 -19.55 36.86
C ASP A 402 8.73 -18.17 37.33
N LEU A 403 9.07 -17.10 36.58
CA LEU A 403 8.57 -15.76 36.83
C LEU A 403 7.04 -15.74 36.85
N ILE A 404 6.39 -16.29 35.83
CA ILE A 404 4.93 -16.33 35.75
C ILE A 404 4.34 -17.25 36.83
N ALA A 405 4.96 -18.39 37.10
CA ALA A 405 4.53 -19.32 38.14
C ALA A 405 4.62 -18.72 39.56
N SER A 406 5.56 -17.79 39.77
CA SER A 406 5.71 -17.05 41.03
C SER A 406 4.70 -15.90 41.19
N MET A 407 3.91 -15.59 40.16
CA MET A 407 2.90 -14.54 40.26
C MET A 407 1.74 -15.01 41.14
N GLU A 408 1.58 -14.34 42.27
CA GLU A 408 0.49 -14.59 43.22
C GLU A 408 -0.53 -13.46 43.21
N GLU A 409 -1.78 -13.80 43.53
CA GLU A 409 -2.86 -12.82 43.65
C GLU A 409 -2.68 -11.95 44.90
N GLN A 410 -2.20 -10.72 44.72
CA GLN A 410 -1.94 -9.76 45.82
C GLN A 410 -3.19 -8.98 46.29
N GLY A 411 -4.39 -9.33 45.81
CA GLY A 411 -5.66 -8.68 46.20
C GLY A 411 -6.12 -7.57 45.23
N LEU A 412 -7.05 -6.73 45.70
CA LEU A 412 -7.68 -5.68 44.87
C LEU A 412 -6.82 -4.42 44.81
N VAL A 413 -6.56 -3.93 43.59
CA VAL A 413 -5.95 -2.62 43.38
C VAL A 413 -6.98 -1.53 43.65
N ASP A 414 -6.70 -0.72 44.67
CA ASP A 414 -7.42 0.50 45.10
C ASP A 414 -8.96 0.45 45.12
N ALA A 415 -9.52 -0.15 46.18
CA ALA A 415 -10.95 -0.09 46.49
C ALA A 415 -11.44 1.28 47.00
N SER A 416 -10.62 2.34 46.96
CA SER A 416 -10.97 3.66 47.52
C SER A 416 -12.20 4.29 46.88
N LEU A 417 -12.39 4.10 45.56
CA LEU A 417 -13.57 4.59 44.85
C LEU A 417 -14.84 3.86 45.29
N LEU A 418 -14.78 2.52 45.40
CA LEU A 418 -15.90 1.72 45.88
C LEU A 418 -16.25 2.05 47.34
N LYS A 419 -15.22 2.28 48.16
CA LYS A 419 -15.39 2.71 49.56
C LYS A 419 -16.02 4.09 49.67
N LYS A 420 -15.63 5.04 48.81
CA LYS A 420 -16.30 6.36 48.68
C LYS A 420 -17.76 6.23 48.24
N MET A 421 -18.09 5.23 47.43
CA MET A 421 -19.46 4.91 47.02
C MET A 421 -20.25 4.11 48.07
N GLY A 422 -19.66 3.82 49.24
CA GLY A 422 -20.31 3.09 50.33
C GLY A 422 -20.33 1.57 50.14
N PHE A 423 -19.41 1.04 49.34
CA PHE A 423 -19.24 -0.40 49.14
C PHE A 423 -17.85 -0.86 49.58
N GLU A 424 -17.81 -2.03 50.22
CA GLU A 424 -16.59 -2.77 50.49
C GLU A 424 -16.54 -4.01 49.62
N VAL A 425 -15.35 -4.39 49.17
CA VAL A 425 -15.18 -5.61 48.37
C VAL A 425 -14.56 -6.68 49.26
N GLU A 426 -15.27 -7.78 49.43
CA GLU A 426 -14.86 -8.93 50.23
C GLU A 426 -14.56 -10.10 49.27
N LYS A 427 -13.43 -10.78 49.46
CA LYS A 427 -13.12 -11.99 48.69
C LYS A 427 -13.71 -13.21 49.41
N ARG A 428 -14.75 -13.82 48.84
CA ARG A 428 -15.37 -15.06 49.35
C ARG A 428 -15.20 -16.20 48.36
N GLY A 429 -14.47 -17.24 48.77
CA GLY A 429 -14.31 -18.47 47.97
C GLY A 429 -13.74 -18.24 46.56
N GLY A 430 -12.74 -17.36 46.43
CA GLY A 430 -12.14 -17.00 45.13
C GLY A 430 -12.96 -16.04 44.27
N ARG A 431 -14.14 -15.59 44.73
CA ARG A 431 -14.95 -14.56 44.05
C ARG A 431 -14.94 -13.25 44.83
N LEU A 432 -14.89 -12.14 44.11
CA LEU A 432 -15.02 -10.79 44.67
C LEU A 432 -16.50 -10.46 44.84
N VAL A 433 -16.91 -10.10 46.05
CA VAL A 433 -18.28 -9.76 46.41
C VAL A 433 -18.33 -8.32 46.89
N LEU A 434 -19.19 -7.51 46.26
CA LEU A 434 -19.47 -6.14 46.69
C LEU A 434 -20.50 -6.16 47.84
N LYS A 435 -20.12 -5.61 48.98
CA LYS A 435 -20.97 -5.46 50.17
C LYS A 435 -21.28 -3.98 50.37
N SER A 436 -22.57 -3.64 50.47
CA SER A 436 -23.01 -2.30 50.88
C SER A 436 -22.65 -2.08 52.35
N VAL A 437 -22.02 -0.95 52.67
CA VAL A 437 -21.67 -0.53 54.04
C VAL A 437 -22.84 0.21 54.72
N ARG A 438 -23.96 0.41 54.01
CA ARG A 438 -25.17 0.98 54.63
C ARG A 438 -25.92 -0.10 55.41
N ASP A 439 -25.83 -0.05 56.73
CA ASP A 439 -26.85 -0.62 57.63
C ASP A 439 -26.91 0.13 58.97
N ALA A 440 -27.88 1.04 59.08
CA ALA A 440 -28.86 1.09 60.18
C ALA A 440 -29.90 2.22 59.91
N PRO A 441 -31.22 1.96 60.04
CA PRO A 441 -32.22 3.01 59.96
C PRO A 441 -32.16 3.88 61.23
N PRO A 442 -32.34 5.22 61.13
CA PRO A 442 -32.33 6.07 62.32
C PRO A 442 -33.55 5.79 63.22
N PRO A 443 -33.42 6.00 64.55
CA PRO A 443 -34.49 5.78 65.52
C PRO A 443 -35.71 6.71 65.32
#